data_AF-A0A7C9HK06-F1
#
_entry.id   AF-A0A7C9HK06-F1
#
_cell.length_a   1.000
_cell.length_b   1.000
_cell.length_c   1.000
_cell.angle_alpha   90.00
_cell.angle_beta   90.00
_cell.angle_gamma   90.00
#
_symmetry.space_group_name_H-M   'P 1'
#
loop_
_entity.id
_entity.type
_entity.pdbx_description
1 polymer ?
#
loop_
_entity_poly.entity_id
_entity_poly.type
_entity_poly.pdbx_seq_one_letter_code
_entity_poly.pdbx_strand_id
1 'polypeptide(L)'
;MDPTHRRRGRGRRVTAGPIMAAAVVLALAGCAPGGPVAPATTEPPAATTPAPSPTASEMPPASDAPISADADRPLEAIDAYALCRAQTYAYYPGDFALLDHAPFPDATVLLRDDGLWFVYIEVDDGNRPADLVDSSASNCIVGGTIGEPRWELFGVVARGRDVIDGYDRPLPTP
;
A
#
# COMPACT_ATOMS: atom_id res chain seq x y z
N MET A 1 -4.48 -51.34 -32.13
CA MET A 1 -4.87 -51.02 -33.51
C MET A 1 -5.48 -49.64 -33.49
N ASP A 2 -4.72 -48.67 -34.00
CA ASP A 2 -5.16 -47.33 -34.40
C ASP A 2 -5.28 -47.37 -35.93
N PRO A 3 -6.30 -46.76 -36.55
CA PRO A 3 -5.98 -45.57 -37.32
C PRO A 3 -7.14 -44.55 -37.40
N THR A 4 -6.84 -43.24 -37.33
CA THR A 4 -7.25 -42.31 -38.41
C THR A 4 -6.64 -40.91 -38.28
N HIS A 5 -5.69 -40.67 -39.19
CA HIS A 5 -5.61 -39.49 -40.07
C HIS A 5 -5.53 -38.07 -39.47
N ARG A 6 -4.28 -37.69 -39.20
CA ARG A 6 -3.57 -36.54 -39.83
C ARG A 6 -4.45 -35.57 -40.63
N ARG A 7 -4.65 -34.35 -40.10
CA ARG A 7 -4.78 -33.14 -40.93
C ARG A 7 -3.48 -32.35 -40.88
N ARG A 8 -2.71 -32.47 -41.98
CA ARG A 8 -1.68 -31.52 -42.40
C ARG A 8 -2.33 -30.49 -43.33
N GLY A 9 -1.97 -29.22 -43.18
CA GLY A 9 -2.17 -28.19 -44.20
C GLY A 9 -1.93 -26.82 -43.60
N ARG A 10 -0.72 -26.25 -43.78
CA ARG A 10 -0.46 -25.17 -44.76
C ARG A 10 -1.24 -23.90 -44.39
N GLY A 11 -0.65 -22.77 -44.05
CA GLY A 11 0.72 -22.32 -44.14
C GLY A 11 0.65 -20.80 -44.14
N ARG A 12 1.47 -20.13 -43.34
CA ARG A 12 1.63 -18.68 -43.46
C ARG A 12 3.12 -18.38 -43.43
N ARG A 13 3.66 -18.24 -44.64
CA ARG A 13 5.00 -17.75 -44.89
C ARG A 13 4.99 -16.23 -44.83
N VAL A 14 6.00 -15.71 -44.14
CA VAL A 14 6.76 -14.50 -44.47
C VAL A 14 6.05 -13.17 -44.24
N THR A 15 6.59 -12.40 -43.29
CA THR A 15 7.34 -11.18 -43.61
C THR A 15 8.25 -10.84 -42.44
N ALA A 16 9.54 -11.07 -42.65
CA ALA A 16 10.60 -10.41 -41.91
C ALA A 16 10.65 -8.95 -42.38
N GLY A 17 10.66 -8.02 -41.42
CA GLY A 17 10.85 -6.60 -41.67
C GLY A 17 11.68 -6.00 -40.53
N PRO A 18 12.68 -5.15 -40.80
CA PRO A 18 13.86 -5.05 -39.94
C PRO A 18 14.05 -3.65 -39.31
N ILE A 19 14.96 -3.56 -38.34
CA ILE A 19 15.82 -2.41 -38.00
C ILE A 19 15.13 -1.15 -37.42
N MET A 20 15.52 -0.78 -36.20
CA MET A 20 16.30 0.46 -35.94
C MET A 20 16.60 0.55 -34.45
N ALA A 21 17.88 0.46 -34.12
CA ALA A 21 18.44 0.89 -32.86
C ALA A 21 18.35 2.42 -32.74
N ALA A 22 18.03 2.93 -31.56
CA ALA A 22 18.34 4.29 -31.17
C ALA A 22 18.90 4.26 -29.75
N ALA A 23 20.22 4.15 -29.67
CA ALA A 23 20.98 4.52 -28.50
C ALA A 23 20.90 6.04 -28.35
N VAL A 24 20.48 6.53 -27.17
CA VAL A 24 20.71 7.93 -26.78
C VAL A 24 21.79 7.93 -25.71
N VAL A 25 22.79 8.75 -26.00
CA VAL A 25 24.11 8.87 -25.41
C VAL A 25 24.05 9.61 -24.07
N LEU A 26 25.01 9.26 -23.20
CA LEU A 26 25.36 9.92 -21.95
C LEU A 26 25.43 11.45 -22.04
N ALA A 27 24.99 12.11 -20.98
CA ALA A 27 25.59 13.36 -20.51
C ALA A 27 26.25 13.12 -19.14
N LEU A 28 27.58 13.10 -19.15
CA LEU A 28 28.47 13.29 -18.00
C LEU A 28 28.77 14.79 -17.83
N ALA A 29 29.37 15.14 -16.68
CA ALA A 29 29.80 16.46 -16.21
C ALA A 29 28.66 17.29 -15.59
N GLY A 30 28.78 17.90 -14.41
CA GLY A 30 29.87 18.25 -13.48
C GLY A 30 29.19 19.14 -12.41
N CYS A 31 29.68 19.43 -11.21
CA CYS A 31 31.04 19.69 -10.74
C CYS A 31 30.99 19.75 -9.19
N ALA A 32 31.95 19.13 -8.51
CA ALA A 32 32.33 19.38 -7.10
C ALA A 32 33.20 20.67 -7.01
N PRO A 33 33.84 21.13 -5.90
CA PRO A 33 34.02 20.56 -4.53
C PRO A 33 34.05 21.57 -3.32
N GLY A 34 34.25 21.06 -2.09
CA GLY A 34 35.01 21.70 -0.97
C GLY A 34 34.31 22.78 -0.13
N GLY A 35 34.04 22.61 1.17
CA GLY A 35 34.98 22.60 2.32
C GLY A 35 34.93 23.97 3.06
N PRO A 36 35.30 24.16 4.36
CA PRO A 36 36.08 23.30 5.26
C PRO A 36 35.47 23.07 6.67
N VAL A 37 36.23 22.33 7.47
CA VAL A 37 36.04 21.91 8.87
C VAL A 37 36.61 22.95 9.86
N ALA A 38 35.84 23.23 10.94
CA ALA A 38 36.16 23.65 12.33
C ALA A 38 37.18 24.80 12.63
N PRO A 39 37.05 25.47 13.81
CA PRO A 39 37.71 24.92 14.99
C PRO A 39 36.92 25.02 16.32
N ALA A 40 37.38 24.21 17.27
CA ALA A 40 36.95 24.08 18.66
C ALA A 40 37.35 25.27 19.54
N THR A 41 36.56 25.52 20.59
CA THR A 41 36.89 26.15 21.90
C THR A 41 35.57 26.18 22.70
N THR A 42 35.38 25.80 23.96
CA THR A 42 36.21 25.37 25.10
C THR A 42 35.23 24.75 26.12
N GLU A 43 35.62 23.67 26.81
CA GLU A 43 34.95 23.10 28.01
C GLU A 43 35.86 23.42 29.25
N PRO A 44 35.45 23.40 30.56
CA PRO A 44 34.20 23.73 31.29
C PRO A 44 34.47 24.73 32.47
N PRO A 45 33.56 24.93 33.46
CA PRO A 45 33.44 23.98 34.57
C PRO A 45 32.00 23.57 34.91
N ALA A 46 31.91 22.36 35.48
CA ALA A 46 30.73 21.70 35.98
C ALA A 46 29.93 22.56 36.99
N ALA A 47 28.61 22.57 36.79
CA ALA A 47 27.64 22.85 37.85
C ALA A 47 26.55 21.79 37.76
N THR A 48 26.47 20.97 38.79
CA THR A 48 25.50 19.89 38.98
C THR A 48 24.11 20.50 39.18
N THR A 49 23.32 20.56 38.11
CA THR A 49 21.90 20.93 38.21
C THR A 49 21.08 19.66 38.45
N PRO A 50 20.26 19.59 39.51
CA PRO A 50 19.39 18.44 39.75
C PRO A 50 18.40 18.26 38.58
N ALA A 51 18.25 17.01 38.14
CA ALA A 51 17.32 16.61 37.09
C ALA A 51 15.88 17.09 37.43
N PRO A 52 15.10 17.61 36.45
CA PRO A 52 13.68 17.77 36.66
C PRO A 52 13.06 16.39 36.82
N SER A 53 12.47 16.15 37.99
CA SER A 53 11.56 15.03 38.22
C SER A 53 10.46 15.05 37.15
N PRO A 54 10.07 13.92 36.54
CA PRO A 54 8.98 13.92 35.58
C PRO A 54 7.69 14.33 36.31
N THR A 55 7.26 15.57 36.11
CA THR A 55 5.90 15.97 36.43
C THR A 55 5.01 15.12 35.54
N ALA A 56 4.26 14.21 36.16
CA ALA A 56 3.18 13.50 35.49
C ALA A 56 2.31 14.55 34.80
N SER A 57 2.31 14.56 33.47
CA SER A 57 1.33 15.32 32.69
C SER A 57 -0.04 14.84 33.14
N GLU A 58 -0.74 15.72 33.83
CA GLU A 58 -2.15 15.63 34.13
C GLU A 58 -2.88 15.23 32.85
N MET A 59 -3.48 14.03 32.86
CA MET A 59 -4.35 13.57 31.79
C MET A 59 -5.40 14.66 31.52
N PRO A 60 -5.62 15.07 30.26
CA PRO A 60 -6.78 15.90 29.95
C PRO A 60 -8.04 15.18 30.43
N PRO A 61 -9.06 15.90 30.95
CA PRO A 61 -10.25 15.27 31.48
C PRO A 61 -10.86 14.36 30.41
N ALA A 62 -11.15 13.12 30.82
CA ALA A 62 -11.93 12.17 30.03
C ALA A 62 -13.23 12.88 29.62
N SER A 63 -13.37 13.16 28.32
CA SER A 63 -14.60 13.74 27.79
C SER A 63 -15.66 12.64 27.77
N ASP A 64 -16.64 12.75 28.67
CA ASP A 64 -17.81 11.87 28.82
C ASP A 64 -18.89 12.08 27.73
N ALA A 65 -18.51 12.58 26.54
CA ALA A 65 -19.40 12.54 25.39
C ALA A 65 -19.13 11.22 24.65
N PRO A 66 -20.13 10.35 24.41
CA PRO A 66 -19.93 9.26 23.46
C PRO A 66 -19.49 9.89 22.14
N ILE A 67 -18.37 9.43 21.60
CA ILE A 67 -17.80 9.82 20.30
C ILE A 67 -18.74 9.31 19.20
N SER A 68 -19.96 9.84 19.17
CA SER A 68 -21.01 9.50 18.20
C SER A 68 -21.02 10.49 17.05
N ALA A 69 -20.43 11.67 17.22
CA ALA A 69 -20.41 12.71 16.19
C ALA A 69 -19.57 12.31 14.95
N ASP A 70 -18.59 11.42 15.11
CA ASP A 70 -17.74 10.93 14.02
C ASP A 70 -18.26 9.64 13.36
N ALA A 71 -19.27 8.98 13.93
CA ALA A 71 -19.77 7.73 13.37
C ALA A 71 -20.56 7.94 12.07
N ASP A 72 -21.29 9.05 11.97
CA ASP A 72 -22.16 9.36 10.83
C ASP A 72 -21.45 10.15 9.72
N ARG A 73 -20.18 10.54 9.92
CA ARG A 73 -19.45 11.28 8.89
C ARG A 73 -19.14 10.38 7.69
N PRO A 74 -19.17 10.89 6.45
CA PRO A 74 -18.78 10.13 5.29
C PRO A 74 -17.32 9.70 5.41
N LEU A 75 -17.00 8.53 4.85
CA LEU A 75 -15.62 8.05 4.82
C LEU A 75 -14.72 9.00 4.04
N GLU A 76 -13.60 9.37 4.64
CA GLU A 76 -12.47 9.95 3.94
C GLU A 76 -11.50 8.85 3.49
N ALA A 77 -10.54 9.21 2.63
CA ALA A 77 -9.56 8.26 2.10
C ALA A 77 -8.80 7.50 3.22
N ILE A 78 -8.41 8.21 4.29
CA ILE A 78 -7.69 7.61 5.41
C ILE A 78 -8.56 6.61 6.19
N ASP A 79 -9.86 6.88 6.30
CA ASP A 79 -10.79 5.98 6.97
C ASP A 79 -11.03 4.72 6.14
N ALA A 80 -11.21 4.88 4.83
CA ALA A 80 -11.35 3.74 3.92
C ALA A 80 -10.11 2.83 3.96
N TYR A 81 -8.91 3.41 3.99
CA TYR A 81 -7.65 2.69 4.19
C TYR A 81 -7.64 1.92 5.52
N ALA A 82 -7.93 2.62 6.63
CA ALA A 82 -7.90 2.02 7.96
C ALA A 82 -8.94 0.90 8.11
N LEU A 83 -10.15 1.11 7.59
CA LEU A 83 -11.20 0.09 7.54
C LEU A 83 -10.79 -1.11 6.70
N CYS A 84 -10.23 -0.90 5.50
CA CYS A 84 -9.80 -2.00 4.65
C CYS A 84 -8.72 -2.84 5.32
N ARG A 85 -7.71 -2.20 5.92
CA ARG A 85 -6.68 -2.89 6.69
C ARG A 85 -7.29 -3.70 7.84
N ALA A 86 -8.16 -3.09 8.65
CA ALA A 86 -8.79 -3.76 9.78
C ALA A 86 -9.67 -4.96 9.34
N GLN A 87 -10.46 -4.77 8.28
CA GLN A 87 -11.37 -5.79 7.75
C GLN A 87 -10.63 -6.98 7.14
N THR A 88 -9.50 -6.72 6.48
CA THR A 88 -8.70 -7.77 5.80
C THR A 88 -7.71 -8.46 6.72
N TYR A 89 -7.41 -7.89 7.89
CA TYR A 89 -6.44 -8.44 8.83
C TYR A 89 -6.69 -9.91 9.19
N ALA A 90 -7.96 -10.29 9.37
CA ALA A 90 -8.37 -11.64 9.74
C ALA A 90 -8.16 -12.69 8.62
N TYR A 91 -7.86 -12.28 7.39
CA TYR A 91 -7.67 -13.17 6.25
C TYR A 91 -6.21 -13.59 6.04
N TYR A 92 -5.27 -12.93 6.73
CA TYR A 92 -3.88 -13.35 6.74
C TYR A 92 -3.68 -14.49 7.75
N PRO A 93 -3.09 -15.63 7.34
CA PRO A 93 -2.84 -16.73 8.24
C PRO A 93 -1.60 -16.47 9.12
N GLY A 94 -1.58 -17.04 10.33
CA GLY A 94 -0.37 -17.11 11.15
C GLY A 94 -0.21 -15.98 12.16
N ASP A 95 1.03 -15.56 12.37
CA ASP A 95 1.39 -14.51 13.31
C ASP A 95 1.22 -13.13 12.66
N PHE A 96 0.33 -12.35 13.25
CA PHE A 96 0.04 -10.99 12.84
C PHE A 96 1.21 -10.02 13.04
N ALA A 97 2.17 -10.34 13.92
CA ALA A 97 3.39 -9.54 14.08
C ALA A 97 4.33 -9.63 12.87
N LEU A 98 4.11 -10.61 11.99
CA LEU A 98 4.88 -10.80 10.76
C LEU A 98 4.23 -10.17 9.52
N LEU A 99 3.11 -9.44 9.69
CA LEU A 99 2.46 -8.73 8.60
C LEU A 99 2.90 -7.27 8.59
N ASP A 100 3.55 -6.85 7.52
CA ASP A 100 3.86 -5.45 7.28
C ASP A 100 2.96 -4.91 6.17
N HIS A 101 2.14 -3.90 6.48
CA HIS A 101 1.22 -3.30 5.52
C HIS A 101 1.85 -2.01 5.00
N ALA A 102 1.83 -1.80 3.68
CA ALA A 102 2.25 -0.55 3.07
C ALA A 102 1.52 0.63 3.73
N PRO A 103 2.24 1.69 4.11
CA PRO A 103 1.64 2.83 4.78
C PRO A 103 0.68 3.56 3.83
N PHE A 104 -0.28 4.32 4.39
CA PHE A 104 -1.28 5.07 3.62
C PHE A 104 -0.76 5.81 2.37
N PRO A 105 0.35 6.58 2.40
CA PRO A 105 0.85 7.26 1.20
C PRO A 105 1.31 6.33 0.06
N ASP A 106 1.62 5.07 0.38
CA ASP A 106 2.08 4.06 -0.58
C ASP A 106 0.94 3.11 -1.00
N ALA A 107 -0.21 3.19 -0.33
CA ALA A 107 -1.42 2.47 -0.71
C ALA A 107 -2.14 3.18 -1.87
N THR A 108 -2.86 2.42 -2.69
CA THR A 108 -3.79 3.01 -3.67
C THR A 108 -5.14 3.20 -3.02
N VAL A 109 -5.59 4.45 -2.89
CA VAL A 109 -6.88 4.81 -2.32
C VAL A 109 -7.58 5.80 -3.24
N LEU A 110 -8.69 5.38 -3.85
CA LEU A 110 -9.34 6.11 -4.92
C LEU A 110 -10.85 6.19 -4.69
N LEU A 111 -11.42 7.38 -4.86
CA LEU A 111 -12.87 7.55 -4.89
C LEU A 111 -13.39 7.16 -6.27
N ARG A 112 -14.35 6.25 -6.32
CA ARG A 112 -15.00 5.75 -7.54
C ARG A 112 -16.18 6.63 -7.95
N ASP A 113 -16.64 6.43 -9.18
CA ASP A 113 -17.80 7.15 -9.73
C ASP A 113 -19.13 6.86 -9.00
N ASP A 114 -19.25 5.71 -8.32
CA ASP A 114 -20.39 5.34 -7.48
C ASP A 114 -20.33 5.92 -6.05
N GLY A 115 -19.28 6.69 -5.75
CA GLY A 115 -19.07 7.27 -4.42
C GLY A 115 -18.52 6.30 -3.38
N LEU A 116 -18.04 5.11 -3.78
CA LEU A 116 -17.31 4.19 -2.91
C LEU A 116 -15.81 4.40 -3.04
N TRP A 117 -15.06 4.02 -2.01
CA TRP A 117 -13.61 4.00 -2.00
C TRP A 117 -13.10 2.64 -2.44
N PHE A 118 -12.26 2.63 -3.47
CA PHE A 118 -11.37 1.52 -3.77
C PHE A 118 -10.08 1.66 -2.96
N VAL A 119 -9.65 0.56 -2.33
CA VAL A 119 -8.44 0.50 -1.51
C VAL A 119 -7.63 -0.72 -1.87
N TYR A 120 -6.35 -0.51 -2.18
CA TYR A 120 -5.36 -1.55 -2.37
C TYR A 120 -4.12 -1.27 -1.51
N ILE A 121 -3.77 -2.22 -0.64
CA ILE A 121 -2.67 -2.11 0.31
C ILE A 121 -1.74 -3.29 0.07
N GLU A 122 -0.50 -3.05 -0.37
CA GLU A 122 0.49 -4.12 -0.42
C GLU A 122 0.80 -4.62 1.00
N VAL A 123 0.94 -5.92 1.15
CA VAL A 123 1.28 -6.54 2.43
C VAL A 123 2.44 -7.50 2.23
N ASP A 124 3.50 -7.29 2.99
CA ASP A 124 4.59 -8.24 3.13
C ASP A 124 4.22 -9.22 4.24
N ASP A 125 3.89 -10.46 3.85
CA ASP A 125 3.42 -11.52 4.74
C ASP A 125 4.59 -12.43 5.14
N GLY A 126 5.25 -12.08 6.24
CA GLY A 126 6.37 -12.85 6.81
C GLY A 126 5.99 -14.26 7.28
N ASN A 127 4.71 -14.64 7.27
CA ASN A 127 4.28 -16.04 7.48
C ASN A 127 4.51 -16.92 6.24
N ARG A 128 4.86 -16.32 5.10
CA ARG A 128 5.12 -17.03 3.84
C ARG A 128 6.60 -17.37 3.67
N PRO A 129 6.91 -18.37 2.82
CA PRO A 129 8.26 -18.56 2.32
C PRO A 129 8.85 -17.27 1.74
N ALA A 130 10.18 -17.09 1.84
CA ALA A 130 10.86 -15.85 1.46
C ALA A 130 10.63 -15.41 0.01
N ASP A 131 10.32 -16.34 -0.90
CA ASP A 131 9.96 -16.05 -2.30
C ASP A 131 8.53 -15.55 -2.49
N LEU A 132 7.70 -15.59 -1.44
CA LEU A 132 6.28 -15.23 -1.43
C LEU A 132 5.91 -14.19 -0.36
N VAL A 133 6.85 -13.71 0.45
CA VAL A 133 6.61 -12.67 1.48
C VAL A 133 5.95 -11.45 0.84
N ASP A 134 6.50 -10.98 -0.27
CA ASP A 134 6.01 -9.80 -0.98
C ASP A 134 4.80 -10.12 -1.89
N SER A 135 4.14 -11.27 -1.77
CA SER A 135 3.14 -11.72 -2.76
C SER A 135 1.69 -11.42 -2.38
N SER A 136 1.42 -10.63 -1.33
CA SER A 136 0.05 -10.36 -0.89
C SER A 136 -0.35 -8.89 -0.92
N ALA A 137 -1.65 -8.64 -0.99
CA ALA A 137 -2.24 -7.32 -0.82
C ALA A 137 -3.67 -7.42 -0.30
N SER A 138 -4.10 -6.44 0.49
CA SER A 138 -5.49 -6.24 0.85
C SER A 138 -6.21 -5.44 -0.24
N ASN A 139 -7.41 -5.87 -0.62
CA ASN A 139 -8.21 -5.23 -1.66
C ASN A 139 -9.65 -5.03 -1.14
N CYS A 140 -10.15 -3.81 -1.16
CA CYS A 140 -11.49 -3.47 -0.67
C CYS A 140 -12.21 -2.44 -1.54
N ILE A 141 -13.55 -2.52 -1.53
CA ILE A 141 -14.47 -1.49 -2.01
C ILE A 141 -15.45 -1.19 -0.87
N VAL A 142 -15.39 0.02 -0.32
CA VAL A 142 -16.14 0.42 0.87
C VAL A 142 -16.74 1.82 0.73
N GLY A 143 -17.97 2.01 1.20
CA GLY A 143 -18.61 3.32 1.30
C GLY A 143 -19.38 3.46 2.60
N GLY A 144 -20.33 4.39 2.65
CA GLY A 144 -21.11 4.67 3.85
C GLY A 144 -20.38 5.61 4.81
N THR A 145 -20.49 5.32 6.10
CA THR A 145 -19.90 6.13 7.18
C THR A 145 -18.94 5.29 8.02
N ILE A 146 -18.24 5.90 8.97
CA ILE A 146 -17.32 5.18 9.86
C ILE A 146 -18.06 4.22 10.78
N GLY A 147 -19.22 4.63 11.30
CA GLY A 147 -20.05 3.81 12.17
C GLY A 147 -20.81 2.72 11.43
N GLU A 148 -21.13 2.96 10.16
CA GLU A 148 -21.87 2.04 9.31
C GLU A 148 -21.18 1.87 7.95
N PRO A 149 -20.01 1.19 7.90
CA PRO A 149 -19.32 0.96 6.65
C PRO A 149 -20.10 -0.03 5.80
N ARG A 150 -20.30 0.32 4.53
CA ARG A 150 -20.95 -0.53 3.53
C ARG A 150 -19.90 -1.17 2.63
N TRP A 151 -19.77 -2.48 2.73
CA TRP A 151 -18.83 -3.27 1.95
C TRP A 151 -19.46 -3.78 0.66
N GLU A 152 -18.84 -3.47 -0.48
CA GLU A 152 -19.16 -4.13 -1.76
C GLU A 152 -18.21 -5.30 -2.01
N LEU A 153 -16.95 -5.16 -1.60
CA LEU A 153 -15.92 -6.18 -1.71
C LEU A 153 -14.84 -5.99 -0.64
N PHE A 154 -14.29 -7.09 -0.14
CA PHE A 154 -13.08 -7.08 0.68
C PHE A 154 -12.38 -8.44 0.62
N GLY A 155 -11.06 -8.46 0.72
CA GLY A 155 -10.28 -9.69 0.80
C GLY A 155 -8.77 -9.47 0.67
N VAL A 156 -8.04 -10.57 0.62
CA VAL A 156 -6.60 -10.61 0.35
C VAL A 156 -6.39 -11.24 -1.02
N VAL A 157 -5.54 -10.63 -1.83
CA VAL A 157 -5.24 -11.01 -3.21
C VAL A 157 -3.74 -11.21 -3.41
N ALA A 158 -3.36 -11.88 -4.50
CA ALA A 158 -1.97 -11.92 -4.91
C ALA A 158 -1.55 -10.58 -5.53
N ARG A 159 -0.34 -10.10 -5.20
CA ARG A 159 0.19 -8.82 -5.70
C ARG A 159 0.13 -8.76 -7.24
N GLY A 160 -0.46 -7.69 -7.79
CA GLY A 160 -0.51 -7.42 -9.23
C GLY A 160 -1.24 -8.43 -10.13
N ARG A 161 -1.88 -9.47 -9.57
CA ARG A 161 -2.54 -10.55 -10.34
C ARG A 161 -4.07 -10.47 -10.30
N ASP A 162 -4.61 -10.11 -9.14
CA ASP A 162 -6.08 -10.05 -8.91
C ASP A 162 -6.54 -8.65 -8.51
N VAL A 163 -5.83 -7.62 -8.97
CA VAL A 163 -6.32 -6.23 -8.89
C VAL A 163 -7.50 -6.12 -9.84
N ILE A 164 -8.63 -5.59 -9.36
CA ILE A 164 -9.86 -5.47 -10.14
C ILE A 164 -9.61 -4.54 -11.34
N ASP A 165 -9.77 -5.08 -12.55
CA ASP A 165 -9.78 -4.28 -13.78
C ASP A 165 -10.97 -3.30 -13.75
N GLY A 166 -10.72 -2.02 -14.08
CA GLY A 166 -11.77 -0.99 -14.00
C GLY A 166 -12.18 -0.65 -12.57
N TYR A 167 -11.22 -0.66 -11.64
CA TYR A 167 -11.41 -0.33 -10.22
C TYR A 167 -12.11 1.02 -9.97
N ASP A 168 -12.08 1.93 -10.94
CA ASP A 168 -12.71 3.25 -10.95
C ASP A 168 -14.24 3.20 -11.15
N ARG A 169 -14.79 2.04 -11.55
CA ARG A 169 -16.20 1.89 -11.95
C ARG A 169 -16.96 0.87 -11.10
N PRO A 170 -18.30 0.98 -11.01
CA PRO A 170 -19.18 0.00 -10.37
C PRO A 170 -18.85 -1.44 -10.77
N LEU A 171 -18.89 -2.39 -9.82
CA LEU A 171 -18.77 -3.79 -10.20
C LEU A 171 -19.96 -4.20 -11.10
N PRO A 172 -19.74 -5.08 -12.09
CA PRO A 172 -20.82 -5.60 -12.91
C PRO A 172 -21.85 -6.29 -12.02
N THR A 173 -23.12 -5.91 -12.18
CA THR A 173 -24.24 -6.56 -11.48
C THR A 173 -24.39 -8.00 -12.00
N PRO A 174 -24.51 -9.02 -11.13
CA PRO A 174 -24.64 -10.42 -11.54
C PRO A 174 -25.93 -10.70 -12.34
#